data_AF-A0A519RWU6-F1
#
_entry.id   AF-A0A519RWU6-F1
#
_cell.length_a   1.000
_cell.length_b   1.000
_cell.length_c   1.000
_cell.angle_alpha   90.00
_cell.angle_beta   90.00
_cell.angle_gamma   90.00
#
_symmetry.space_group_name_H-M   'P 1'
#
loop_
_entity.id
_entity.type
_entity.pdbx_description
1 polymer ?
#
loop_
_entity_poly.entity_id
_entity_poly.type
_entity_poly.pdbx_seq_one_letter_code
_entity_poly.pdbx_strand_id
1 'polypeptide(L)'
;MAKSKFEQSLADGAHHKIKSIVGSWQGSSKTWFEKDVLVDEAPSTAEITSILDGRFISYDYQSSLEGKPLAGKMIIGFDIPYQKFTFSWVDSFHMGTQIMQATGEATNKGFSILGSYG
;
A
#
# COMPACT_ATOMS: atom_id res chain seq x y z
N MET A 1 -19.40 -15.03 -24.29
CA MET A 1 -18.33 -15.72 -23.52
C MET A 1 -18.46 -15.32 -22.06
N ALA A 2 -18.26 -16.24 -21.12
CA ALA A 2 -18.24 -15.89 -19.70
C ALA A 2 -16.98 -15.06 -19.40
N LYS A 3 -17.11 -13.99 -18.61
CA LYS A 3 -15.96 -13.20 -18.16
C LYS A 3 -15.06 -14.06 -17.26
N SER A 4 -13.75 -13.90 -17.39
CA SER A 4 -12.81 -14.50 -16.43
C SER A 4 -13.00 -13.89 -15.04
N LYS A 5 -12.60 -14.63 -13.99
CA LYS A 5 -12.63 -14.11 -12.61
C LYS A 5 -11.88 -12.77 -12.47
N PHE A 6 -10.80 -12.59 -13.24
CA PHE A 6 -10.03 -11.37 -13.26
C PHE A 6 -10.76 -10.20 -13.92
N GLU A 7 -11.38 -10.42 -15.09
CA GLU A 7 -12.20 -9.40 -15.76
C GLU A 7 -13.38 -8.95 -14.89
N GLN A 8 -13.97 -9.86 -14.13
CA GLN A 8 -15.00 -9.51 -13.16
C GLN A 8 -14.41 -8.69 -12.01
N SER A 9 -13.27 -9.11 -11.45
CA SER A 9 -12.59 -8.39 -10.37
C SER A 9 -12.17 -6.96 -10.76
N LEU A 10 -11.81 -6.72 -12.03
CA LEU A 10 -11.51 -5.41 -12.59
C LEU A 10 -12.75 -4.52 -12.76
N ALA A 11 -13.92 -5.11 -12.98
CA ALA A 11 -15.15 -4.37 -13.21
C ALA A 11 -15.72 -3.81 -11.91
N ASP A 12 -15.83 -4.63 -10.87
CA ASP A 12 -16.51 -4.27 -9.62
C ASP A 12 -15.92 -4.95 -8.36
N GLY A 13 -14.75 -5.59 -8.47
CA GLY A 13 -14.13 -6.34 -7.39
C GLY A 13 -12.91 -5.69 -6.74
N ALA A 14 -12.04 -6.52 -6.16
CA ALA A 14 -10.85 -6.05 -5.44
C ALA A 14 -9.83 -5.33 -6.35
N HIS A 15 -9.65 -5.78 -7.60
CA HIS A 15 -8.77 -5.09 -8.55
C HIS A 15 -9.34 -3.72 -8.96
N HIS A 16 -10.67 -3.60 -9.09
CA HIS A 16 -11.33 -2.31 -9.25
C HIS A 16 -11.01 -1.36 -8.07
N LYS A 17 -11.11 -1.85 -6.82
CA LYS A 17 -10.83 -1.06 -5.62
C LYS A 17 -9.40 -0.51 -5.60
N ILE A 18 -8.38 -1.36 -5.80
CA ILE A 18 -6.98 -0.87 -5.80
C ILE A 18 -6.68 0.03 -7.00
N LYS A 19 -7.30 -0.20 -8.16
CA LYS A 19 -7.14 0.67 -9.32
C LYS A 19 -7.79 2.05 -9.10
N SER A 20 -8.87 2.12 -8.32
CA SER A 20 -9.62 3.36 -8.08
C SER A 20 -8.83 4.43 -7.32
N ILE A 21 -7.72 4.05 -6.67
CA ILE A 21 -6.85 4.97 -5.91
C ILE A 21 -5.59 5.40 -6.68
N VAL A 22 -5.46 5.01 -7.95
CA VAL A 22 -4.37 5.48 -8.83
C VAL A 22 -4.43 7.00 -8.98
N GLY A 23 -3.27 7.65 -8.84
CA GLY A 23 -3.12 9.10 -8.94
C GLY A 23 -2.07 9.66 -7.99
N SER A 24 -1.98 10.98 -7.97
CA SER A 24 -1.08 11.73 -7.10
C SER A 24 -1.79 12.17 -5.83
N TRP A 25 -1.12 11.99 -4.69
CA TRP A 25 -1.67 12.23 -3.36
C TRP A 25 -0.73 13.10 -2.53
N GLN A 26 -1.32 13.90 -1.65
CA GLN A 26 -0.62 14.72 -0.67
C GLN A 26 -1.30 14.55 0.68
N GLY A 27 -0.53 14.57 1.75
CA GLY A 27 -1.04 14.39 3.10
C GLY A 27 0.00 14.73 4.16
N SER A 28 -0.17 14.12 5.33
CA SER A 28 0.79 14.19 6.41
C SER A 28 1.02 12.80 7.00
N SER A 29 2.29 12.48 7.28
CA SER A 29 2.68 11.32 8.06
C SER A 29 2.91 11.73 9.51
N LYS A 30 2.39 10.92 10.43
CA LYS A 30 2.65 11.05 11.87
C LYS A 30 3.30 9.77 12.37
N THR A 31 4.33 9.91 13.19
CA THR A 31 5.14 8.77 13.68
C THR A 31 5.12 8.73 15.20
N TRP A 32 4.94 7.53 15.76
CA TRP A 32 4.95 7.24 17.19
C TRP A 32 5.90 6.06 17.45
N PHE A 33 6.86 6.23 18.36
CA PHE A 33 7.66 5.09 18.86
C PHE A 33 7.06 4.47 20.12
N GLU A 34 6.39 5.30 20.93
CA GLU A 34 5.64 4.86 22.10
C GLU A 34 4.15 5.14 21.87
N LYS A 35 3.31 4.33 22.51
CA LYS A 35 1.87 4.51 22.43
C LYS A 35 1.50 5.93 22.88
N ASP A 36 0.74 6.63 22.05
CA ASP A 36 0.19 7.96 22.33
C ASP A 36 1.23 9.11 22.45
N VAL A 37 2.52 8.87 22.19
CA VAL A 37 3.58 9.91 22.17
C VAL A 37 4.02 10.21 20.75
N LEU A 38 3.52 11.32 20.19
CA LEU A 38 3.86 11.75 18.83
C LEU A 38 5.33 12.21 18.78
N VAL A 39 6.11 11.58 17.92
CA VAL A 39 7.54 11.88 17.72
C VAL A 39 7.74 12.91 16.62
N ASP A 40 7.03 12.74 15.50
CA ASP A 40 7.21 13.57 14.31
C ASP A 40 5.90 13.65 13.51
N GLU A 41 5.66 14.82 12.91
CA GLU A 41 4.61 15.04 11.93
C GLU A 41 5.20 15.80 10.73
N ALA A 42 5.12 15.21 9.55
CA ALA A 42 5.72 15.74 8.33
C ALA A 42 4.73 15.72 7.15
N PRO A 43 4.82 16.67 6.21
CA PRO A 43 4.12 16.58 4.93
C PRO A 43 4.59 15.35 4.16
N SER A 44 3.65 14.65 3.52
CA SER A 44 3.94 13.50 2.68
C SER A 44 3.35 13.68 1.28
N THR A 45 4.07 13.17 0.29
CA THR A 45 3.61 13.08 -1.09
C THR A 45 3.68 11.63 -1.56
N ALA A 46 2.82 11.31 -2.50
CA ALA A 46 2.55 9.94 -2.88
C ALA A 46 2.14 9.86 -4.35
N GLU A 47 2.66 8.87 -5.08
CA GLU A 47 2.23 8.55 -6.42
C GLU A 47 1.79 7.08 -6.46
N ILE A 48 0.55 6.85 -6.86
CA ILE A 48 -0.01 5.51 -7.01
C ILE A 48 -0.18 5.21 -8.49
N THR A 49 0.56 4.24 -9.00
CA THR A 49 0.53 3.85 -10.42
C THR A 49 0.01 2.42 -10.60
N SER A 50 -0.64 2.16 -11.73
CA SER A 50 -1.10 0.83 -12.10
C SER A 50 0.04 0.00 -12.69
N ILE A 51 0.08 -1.29 -12.34
CA ILE A 51 1.04 -2.28 -12.86
C ILE A 51 0.28 -3.40 -13.57
N LEU A 52 0.78 -3.83 -14.73
CA LEU A 52 0.29 -4.98 -15.49
C LEU A 52 -1.24 -4.94 -15.69
N ASP A 53 -1.75 -3.89 -16.32
CA ASP A 53 -3.18 -3.69 -16.63
C ASP A 53 -4.12 -3.69 -15.42
N GLY A 54 -3.63 -3.23 -14.26
CA GLY A 54 -4.41 -3.12 -13.03
C GLY A 54 -4.44 -4.41 -12.20
N ARG A 55 -3.53 -5.35 -12.47
CA ARG A 55 -3.29 -6.51 -11.60
C ARG A 55 -2.68 -6.10 -10.26
N PHE A 56 -1.84 -5.08 -10.29
CA PHE A 56 -1.20 -4.54 -9.09
C PHE A 56 -1.18 -3.01 -9.17
N ILE A 57 -0.86 -2.39 -8.05
CA ILE A 57 -0.48 -0.97 -7.99
C ILE A 57 0.89 -0.83 -7.33
N SER A 58 1.67 0.18 -7.75
CA SER A 58 2.78 0.71 -6.98
C SER A 58 2.26 1.89 -6.18
N TYR A 59 2.57 1.94 -4.89
CA TYR A 59 2.42 3.14 -4.07
C TYR A 59 3.81 3.59 -3.64
N ASP A 60 4.25 4.68 -4.23
CA ASP A 60 5.52 5.35 -3.97
C ASP A 60 5.26 6.56 -3.08
N TYR A 61 6.03 6.73 -2.01
CA TYR A 61 5.86 7.89 -1.13
C TYR A 61 7.18 8.48 -0.66
N GLN A 62 7.11 9.77 -0.35
CA GLN A 62 8.18 10.55 0.24
C GLN A 62 7.64 11.34 1.43
N SER A 63 8.47 11.46 2.46
CA SER A 63 8.22 12.26 3.64
C SER A 63 9.56 12.62 4.31
N SER A 64 9.51 13.10 5.54
CA SER A 64 10.65 13.19 6.43
C SER A 64 10.33 12.59 7.79
N LEU A 65 11.37 12.21 8.53
CA LEU A 65 11.30 11.85 9.93
C LEU A 65 12.41 12.59 10.67
N GLU A 66 12.05 13.43 11.64
CA GLU A 66 13.00 14.27 12.39
C GLU A 66 13.94 15.08 11.45
N GLY A 67 13.36 15.62 10.37
CA GLY A 67 14.06 16.40 9.35
C GLY A 67 14.92 15.59 8.37
N LYS A 68 15.02 14.26 8.51
CA LYS A 68 15.74 13.39 7.57
C LYS A 68 14.80 12.89 6.47
N PRO A 69 15.22 12.86 5.19
CA PRO A 69 14.39 12.31 4.12
C PRO A 69 14.02 10.85 4.37
N LEU A 70 12.73 10.53 4.15
CA LEU A 70 12.18 9.18 4.21
C LEU A 70 11.50 8.89 2.87
N ALA A 71 11.85 7.75 2.27
CA ALA A 71 11.19 7.27 1.07
C ALA A 71 10.77 5.81 1.26
N GLY A 72 9.64 5.45 0.67
CA GLY A 72 9.20 4.06 0.64
C GLY A 72 8.39 3.73 -0.59
N LYS A 73 8.23 2.43 -0.80
CA LYS A 73 7.49 1.87 -1.92
C LYS A 73 6.82 0.59 -1.46
N MET A 74 5.56 0.44 -1.87
CA MET A 74 4.85 -0.82 -1.74
C MET A 74 4.19 -1.23 -3.04
N ILE A 75 4.19 -2.54 -3.31
CA ILE A 75 3.37 -3.14 -4.36
C ILE A 75 2.19 -3.83 -3.70
N ILE A 76 0.98 -3.55 -4.18
CA ILE A 76 -0.26 -4.12 -3.67
C ILE A 76 -0.98 -4.86 -4.80
N GLY A 77 -1.45 -6.07 -4.52
CA GLY A 77 -2.28 -6.88 -5.41
C GLY A 77 -3.41 -7.56 -4.68
N PHE A 78 -4.20 -8.34 -5.42
CA PHE A 78 -5.24 -9.20 -4.86
C PHE A 78 -5.19 -10.61 -5.44
N ASP A 79 -5.01 -11.59 -4.57
CA ASP A 79 -5.01 -13.02 -4.90
C ASP A 79 -6.45 -13.52 -4.98
N ILE A 80 -6.92 -13.81 -6.20
CA ILE A 80 -8.29 -14.29 -6.45
C ILE A 80 -8.52 -15.69 -5.86
N PRO A 81 -7.65 -16.69 -6.03
CA PRO A 81 -7.81 -17.99 -5.38
C PRO A 81 -7.99 -17.91 -3.86
N TYR A 82 -7.14 -17.14 -3.16
CA TYR A 82 -7.15 -17.06 -1.71
C TYR A 82 -8.02 -15.94 -1.14
N GLN A 83 -8.55 -15.06 -1.98
CA GLN A 83 -9.37 -13.90 -1.61
C GLN A 83 -8.65 -12.93 -0.66
N LYS A 84 -7.34 -12.75 -0.83
CA LYS A 84 -6.52 -11.88 0.04
C LYS A 84 -5.80 -10.81 -0.73
N PHE A 85 -5.66 -9.64 -0.11
CA PHE A 85 -4.70 -8.64 -0.58
C PHE A 85 -3.29 -9.12 -0.26
N THR A 86 -2.37 -8.91 -1.19
CA THR A 86 -0.95 -9.21 -1.05
C THR A 86 -0.15 -7.92 -1.14
N PHE A 87 0.94 -7.87 -0.39
CA PHE A 87 1.69 -6.66 -0.18
C PHE A 87 3.17 -6.97 -0.03
N SER A 88 4.00 -6.14 -0.67
CA SER A 88 5.45 -6.14 -0.56
C SER A 88 5.94 -4.72 -0.36
N TRP A 89 6.66 -4.45 0.73
CA TRP A 89 7.10 -3.09 1.08
C TRP A 89 8.57 -3.00 1.43
N VAL A 90 9.13 -1.86 1.05
CA VAL A 90 10.49 -1.41 1.36
C VAL A 90 10.45 0.05 1.72
N ASP A 91 11.33 0.48 2.61
CA ASP A 91 11.58 1.89 2.88
C ASP A 91 13.03 2.15 3.30
N SER A 92 13.37 3.43 3.41
CA SER A 92 14.71 3.88 3.78
C SER A 92 14.94 3.97 5.30
N PHE A 93 13.98 3.54 6.13
CA PHE A 93 14.04 3.77 7.58
C PHE A 93 13.83 2.50 8.41
N HIS A 94 12.71 1.80 8.26
CA HIS A 94 12.37 0.62 9.04
C HIS A 94 13.04 -0.66 8.53
N MET A 95 13.18 -0.80 7.22
CA MET A 95 13.40 -2.12 6.62
C MET A 95 14.87 -2.56 6.52
N GLY A 96 15.83 -1.65 6.62
CA GLY A 96 17.23 -1.95 6.30
C GLY A 96 17.36 -2.45 4.86
N THR A 97 17.70 -3.74 4.68
CA THR A 97 17.73 -4.42 3.37
C THR A 97 16.65 -5.50 3.21
N GLN A 98 15.73 -5.60 4.15
CA GLN A 98 14.65 -6.58 4.13
C GLN A 98 13.47 -6.08 3.28
N ILE A 99 12.65 -7.01 2.80
CA ILE A 99 11.38 -6.71 2.15
C ILE A 99 10.27 -7.26 3.02
N MET A 100 9.39 -6.40 3.53
CA MET A 100 8.23 -6.83 4.30
C MET A 100 7.19 -7.42 3.35
N GLN A 101 6.82 -8.67 3.57
CA GLN A 101 5.68 -9.32 2.92
C GLN A 101 4.51 -9.38 3.89
N ALA A 102 3.31 -9.05 3.43
CA ALA A 102 2.11 -9.12 4.25
C ALA A 102 0.89 -9.52 3.41
N THR A 103 -0.13 -10.03 4.10
CA THR A 103 -1.45 -10.26 3.50
C THR A 103 -2.53 -9.60 4.32
N GLY A 104 -3.66 -9.30 3.68
CA GLY A 104 -4.75 -8.59 4.32
C GLY A 104 -6.10 -8.98 3.75
N GLU A 105 -7.14 -8.67 4.51
CA GLU A 105 -8.53 -8.96 4.16
C GLU A 105 -9.22 -7.72 3.60
N ALA A 106 -10.27 -7.93 2.80
CA ALA A 106 -11.15 -6.87 2.38
C ALA A 106 -11.92 -6.28 3.57
N THR A 107 -12.19 -4.98 3.54
CA THR A 107 -13.07 -4.30 4.47
C THR A 107 -14.22 -3.62 3.73
N ASN A 108 -15.22 -3.13 4.47
CA ASN A 108 -16.35 -2.39 3.89
C ASN A 108 -15.91 -1.16 3.08
N LYS A 109 -14.77 -0.55 3.46
CA LYS A 109 -14.25 0.69 2.84
C LYS A 109 -12.94 0.50 2.08
N GLY A 110 -12.46 -0.72 1.90
CA GLY A 110 -11.17 -0.97 1.25
C GLY A 110 -10.59 -2.31 1.66
N PHE A 111 -9.41 -2.28 2.26
CA PHE A 111 -8.67 -3.44 2.75
C PHE A 111 -7.85 -3.06 3.98
N SER A 112 -7.44 -4.05 4.76
CA SER A 112 -6.59 -3.88 5.93
C SER A 112 -5.47 -4.91 5.90
N ILE A 113 -4.22 -4.45 6.04
CA ILE A 113 -3.03 -5.28 6.00
C ILE A 113 -2.26 -5.03 7.29
N LEU A 114 -1.86 -6.12 7.95
CA LEU A 114 -0.95 -6.08 9.08
C LEU A 114 0.37 -6.74 8.67
N GLY A 115 1.42 -5.96 8.64
CA GLY A 115 2.79 -6.44 8.45
C GLY A 115 3.59 -6.33 9.73
N SER A 116 4.63 -7.14 9.83
CA SER A 116 5.62 -7.08 10.90
C SER A 116 7.02 -7.04 10.29
N TYR A 117 7.88 -6.24 10.88
CA TYR A 117 9.30 -6.12 10.55
C TYR A 117 10.11 -6.13 11.86
N GLY A 118 11.35 -6.60 11.81
CA GLY A 118 12.20 -6.81 12.99
C GLY A 118 13.38 -7.71 12.65
#